data_AF-A8ZU15-F1
#
_entry.id   AF-A8ZU15-F1
#
_cell.length_a   1.000
_cell.length_b   1.000
_cell.length_c   1.000
_cell.angle_alpha   90.00
_cell.angle_beta   90.00
_cell.angle_gamma   90.00
#
_symmetry.space_group_name_H-M   'P 1'
#
loop_
_entity.id
_entity.type
_entity.pdbx_description
1 polymer ?
#
loop_
_entity_poly.entity_id
_entity_poly.type
_entity_poly.pdbx_seq_one_letter_code
_entity_poly.pdbx_strand_id
1 'polypeptide(L)'
;MLRKMRAKVTLGTQGFTLIELMIVIAIIGILAAIAIPNFIAYRNKTFCSATESDANSIASAIADYFSIPANVSVTDGSLESDANGKTYVGTELSNGNTWDVDATNMDNIVIEVTDVSGRCPDDYQTAMDATVSPRGYWDGNSLYVKSMTME
;
A
#
# COMPACT_ATOMS: atom_id res chain seq x y z
N MET A 1 78.40 -16.49 -11.26
CA MET A 1 77.39 -15.40 -11.24
C MET A 1 76.10 -15.93 -11.85
N LEU A 2 75.07 -16.22 -11.04
CA LEU A 2 73.78 -16.77 -11.50
C LEU A 2 72.72 -15.68 -11.50
N ARG A 3 72.39 -15.16 -12.70
CA ARG A 3 71.36 -14.15 -12.91
C ARG A 3 69.97 -14.81 -12.89
N LYS A 4 69.28 -14.73 -11.75
CA LYS A 4 67.87 -15.14 -11.63
C LYS A 4 66.99 -14.18 -12.42
N MET A 5 66.35 -14.66 -13.49
CA MET A 5 65.25 -13.95 -14.15
C MET A 5 63.97 -14.17 -13.35
N ARG A 6 63.42 -13.10 -12.75
CA ARG A 6 62.07 -13.10 -12.17
C ARG A 6 61.07 -12.82 -13.28
N ALA A 7 60.26 -13.80 -13.66
CA ALA A 7 59.13 -13.60 -14.55
C ALA A 7 58.05 -12.81 -13.81
N LYS A 8 57.76 -11.59 -14.28
CA LYS A 8 56.67 -10.75 -13.79
C LYS A 8 55.37 -11.27 -14.40
N VAL A 9 54.54 -11.93 -13.58
CA VAL A 9 53.17 -12.30 -13.98
C VAL A 9 52.36 -11.01 -14.04
N THR A 10 52.20 -10.44 -15.23
CA THR A 10 51.21 -9.40 -15.50
C THR A 10 49.87 -10.09 -15.72
N LEU A 11 49.00 -10.05 -14.71
CA LEU A 11 47.58 -10.36 -14.88
C LEU A 11 47.03 -9.32 -15.86
N GLY A 12 46.85 -9.71 -17.12
CA GLY A 12 46.36 -8.81 -18.17
C GLY A 12 44.98 -8.29 -17.80
N THR A 13 44.82 -6.97 -17.77
CA THR A 13 43.52 -6.32 -17.67
C THR A 13 42.76 -6.57 -18.98
N GLN A 14 41.98 -7.64 -19.02
CA GLN A 14 41.03 -7.91 -20.11
C GLN A 14 39.92 -6.87 -20.04
N GLY A 15 39.78 -6.06 -21.09
CA GLY A 15 38.67 -5.11 -21.25
C GLY A 15 37.39 -5.84 -21.68
N PHE A 16 36.23 -5.29 -21.29
CA PHE A 16 34.91 -5.77 -21.69
C PHE A 16 34.74 -5.63 -23.21
N THR A 17 34.23 -6.66 -23.89
CA THR A 17 34.02 -6.58 -25.34
C THR A 17 32.69 -5.88 -25.67
N LEU A 18 32.66 -5.17 -26.80
CA LEU A 18 31.45 -4.47 -27.25
C LEU A 18 30.31 -5.47 -27.56
N ILE A 19 30.67 -6.67 -28.02
CA ILE A 19 29.70 -7.75 -28.29
C ILE A 19 29.11 -8.35 -27.01
N GLU A 20 29.90 -8.49 -25.94
CA GLU A 20 29.38 -8.90 -24.62
C GLU A 20 28.35 -7.89 -24.12
N LEU A 21 28.64 -6.60 -24.26
CA LEU A 21 27.70 -5.55 -23.85
C LEU A 21 26.41 -5.59 -24.68
N MET A 22 26.51 -5.81 -26.00
CA MET A 22 25.35 -5.89 -26.89
C MET A 22 24.41 -7.05 -26.54
N ILE A 23 24.95 -8.22 -26.22
CA ILE A 23 24.13 -9.38 -25.85
C ILE A 23 23.44 -9.13 -24.49
N VAL A 24 24.13 -8.53 -23.53
CA VAL A 24 23.57 -8.21 -22.22
C VAL A 24 22.38 -7.26 -22.34
N ILE A 25 22.51 -6.16 -23.09
CA ILE A 25 21.39 -5.22 -23.27
C ILE A 25 20.23 -5.86 -24.04
N ALA A 26 20.51 -6.76 -24.99
CA ALA A 26 19.47 -7.48 -25.72
C ALA A 26 18.65 -8.38 -24.79
N ILE A 27 19.30 -9.14 -23.90
CA ILE A 27 18.61 -10.00 -22.94
C ILE A 27 17.82 -9.17 -21.92
N ILE A 28 18.40 -8.10 -21.37
CA ILE A 28 17.70 -7.20 -20.44
C ILE A 28 16.48 -6.58 -21.11
N GLY A 29 16.57 -6.21 -22.39
CA GLY A 29 15.46 -5.67 -23.16
C GLY A 29 14.27 -6.64 -23.25
N ILE A 30 14.53 -7.92 -23.51
CA ILE A 30 13.49 -8.96 -23.56
C ILE A 30 12.83 -9.15 -22.19
N LEU A 31 13.64 -9.24 -21.13
CA LEU A 31 13.13 -9.41 -19.77
C LEU A 31 12.31 -8.21 -19.32
N ALA A 32 12.78 -6.99 -19.60
CA ALA A 32 12.09 -5.75 -19.23
C ALA A 32 10.73 -5.61 -19.94
N ALA A 33 10.63 -6.02 -21.21
CA ALA A 33 9.38 -5.96 -21.96
C ALA A 33 8.24 -6.74 -21.30
N ILE A 34 8.54 -7.87 -20.65
CA ILE A 34 7.56 -8.70 -19.94
C ILE A 34 7.40 -8.25 -18.49
N ALA A 35 8.50 -7.90 -17.83
CA ALA A 35 8.51 -7.59 -16.40
C ALA A 35 7.83 -6.26 -16.08
N ILE A 36 8.03 -5.21 -16.88
CA ILE A 36 7.49 -3.87 -16.63
C ILE A 36 5.96 -3.84 -16.53
N PRO A 37 5.18 -4.35 -17.52
CA PRO A 37 3.73 -4.30 -17.43
C PRO A 37 3.19 -5.11 -16.25
N ASN A 38 3.79 -6.28 -15.97
CA ASN A 38 3.40 -7.11 -14.83
C ASN A 38 3.69 -6.44 -13.50
N PHE A 39 4.84 -5.76 -13.38
CA PHE A 39 5.19 -5.02 -12.17
C PHE A 39 4.23 -3.86 -11.92
N ILE A 40 3.83 -3.13 -12.97
CA ILE A 40 2.84 -2.04 -12.86
C ILE A 40 1.49 -2.60 -12.40
N ALA A 41 1.00 -3.68 -13.00
CA ALA A 41 -0.25 -4.32 -12.60
C ALA A 41 -0.23 -4.80 -11.14
N TYR A 42 0.88 -5.40 -10.70
CA TYR A 42 1.06 -5.79 -9.31
C TYR A 42 1.07 -4.57 -8.37
N ARG A 43 1.84 -3.53 -8.71
CA ARG A 43 1.87 -2.28 -7.94
C ARG A 43 0.48 -1.65 -7.83
N ASN A 44 -0.31 -1.63 -8.90
CA ASN A 44 -1.67 -1.09 -8.88
C ASN A 44 -2.57 -1.83 -7.86
N LYS A 45 -2.48 -3.16 -7.79
CA LYS A 45 -3.21 -3.95 -6.78
C LYS A 45 -2.77 -3.65 -5.34
N THR A 46 -1.52 -3.25 -5.13
CA THR A 46 -1.06 -2.86 -3.78
C THR A 46 -1.70 -1.56 -3.29
N PHE A 47 -2.17 -0.67 -4.17
CA PHE A 47 -2.93 0.52 -3.75
C PHE A 47 -4.30 0.15 -3.18
N CYS A 48 -5.00 -0.81 -3.79
CA CYS A 48 -6.26 -1.32 -3.25
C CYS A 48 -6.05 -1.93 -1.85
N SER A 49 -5.09 -2.85 -1.74
CA SER A 49 -4.79 -3.52 -0.47
C SER A 49 -4.32 -2.55 0.63
N ALA A 50 -3.60 -1.48 0.26
CA ALA A 50 -3.22 -0.43 1.21
C ALA A 50 -4.46 0.31 1.74
N THR A 51 -5.39 0.67 0.86
CA THR A 51 -6.65 1.36 1.23
C THR A 51 -7.50 0.51 2.18
N GLU A 52 -7.62 -0.79 1.89
CA GLU A 52 -8.30 -1.74 2.79
C GLU A 52 -7.58 -1.87 4.14
N SER A 53 -6.24 -1.90 4.13
CA SER A 53 -5.43 -1.93 5.35
C SER A 53 -5.59 -0.65 6.19
N ASP A 54 -5.69 0.51 5.54
CA ASP A 54 -5.96 1.78 6.22
C ASP A 54 -7.33 1.72 6.91
N ALA A 55 -8.39 1.24 6.23
CA ALA A 55 -9.72 1.07 6.82
C ALA A 55 -9.71 0.09 8.01
N ASN A 56 -8.94 -1.00 7.94
CA ASN A 56 -8.75 -1.92 9.06
C ASN A 56 -8.05 -1.24 10.25
N SER A 57 -7.04 -0.43 9.97
CA SER A 57 -6.28 0.30 10.99
C SER A 57 -7.17 1.33 11.69
N ILE A 58 -8.03 2.03 10.95
CA ILE A 58 -9.03 2.95 11.49
C ILE A 58 -10.06 2.20 12.36
N ALA A 59 -10.54 1.03 11.92
CA ALA A 59 -11.45 0.23 12.73
C ALA A 59 -10.83 -0.19 14.08
N SER A 60 -9.55 -0.57 14.09
CA SER A 60 -8.81 -0.83 15.33
C SER A 60 -8.64 0.44 16.17
N ALA A 61 -8.35 1.58 15.55
CA ALA A 61 -8.22 2.86 16.22
C ALA A 61 -9.54 3.30 16.90
N ILE A 62 -10.69 3.05 16.25
CA ILE A 62 -12.02 3.27 16.83
C ILE A 62 -12.24 2.36 18.05
N ALA A 63 -11.90 1.07 17.96
CA ALA A 63 -12.01 0.16 19.10
C ALA A 63 -11.14 0.62 20.29
N ASP A 64 -9.91 1.05 20.01
CA ASP A 64 -9.01 1.63 21.01
C ASP A 64 -9.57 2.92 21.61
N TYR A 65 -10.22 3.76 20.81
CA TYR A 65 -10.85 5.00 21.27
C TYR A 65 -12.00 4.71 22.24
N PHE A 66 -12.84 3.73 21.95
CA PHE A 66 -13.95 3.33 22.83
C PHE A 66 -13.53 2.48 24.04
N SER A 67 -12.26 2.07 24.14
CA SER A 67 -11.74 1.45 25.36
C SER A 67 -11.78 2.40 26.57
N ILE A 68 -11.96 3.70 26.33
CA ILE A 68 -12.16 4.74 27.34
C ILE A 68 -13.67 4.92 27.57
N PRO A 69 -14.21 4.63 28.78
CA PRO A 69 -15.65 4.67 29.04
C PRO A 69 -16.32 6.05 28.87
N ALA A 70 -15.53 7.14 28.90
CA ALA A 70 -16.04 8.49 28.69
C ALA A 70 -16.36 8.80 27.22
N ASN A 71 -15.81 8.00 26.29
CA ASN A 71 -16.01 8.18 24.87
C ASN A 71 -17.31 7.49 24.45
N VAL A 72 -18.32 8.28 24.10
CA VAL A 72 -19.67 7.79 23.73
C VAL A 72 -20.05 8.15 22.30
N SER A 73 -19.16 8.79 21.56
CA SER A 73 -19.35 9.14 20.16
C SER A 73 -17.99 9.25 19.49
N VAL A 74 -17.92 8.93 18.21
CA VAL A 74 -16.72 9.09 17.40
C VAL A 74 -17.01 10.01 16.22
N THR A 75 -16.03 10.83 15.89
CA THR A 75 -15.98 11.67 14.69
C THR A 75 -14.53 11.64 14.21
N ASP A 76 -14.27 12.10 12.99
CA ASP A 76 -12.90 12.18 12.47
C ASP A 76 -11.97 12.94 13.43
N GLY A 77 -12.40 14.13 13.87
CA GLY A 77 -11.63 14.96 14.79
C GLY A 77 -11.35 14.28 16.14
N SER A 78 -12.24 13.41 16.61
CA SER A 78 -12.03 12.62 17.84
C SER A 78 -10.90 11.60 17.70
N LEU A 79 -10.67 11.09 16.50
CA LEU A 79 -9.62 10.10 16.22
C LEU A 79 -8.30 10.77 15.81
N GLU A 80 -8.33 11.96 15.20
CA GLU A 80 -7.13 12.75 14.91
C GLU A 80 -6.49 13.29 16.21
N SER A 81 -7.30 13.74 17.16
CA SER A 81 -6.85 14.18 18.47
C SER A 81 -7.96 14.12 19.50
N ASP A 82 -7.79 13.32 20.55
CA ASP A 82 -8.70 13.35 21.70
C ASP A 82 -8.51 14.59 22.58
N ALA A 83 -9.37 14.76 23.58
CA ALA A 83 -9.30 15.86 24.55
C ALA A 83 -7.99 15.88 25.38
N ASN A 84 -7.21 14.80 25.38
CA ASN A 84 -5.93 14.66 26.06
C ASN A 84 -4.73 14.79 25.10
N GLY A 85 -4.97 15.07 23.82
CA GLY A 85 -3.93 15.19 22.78
C GLY A 85 -3.40 13.85 22.26
N LYS A 86 -4.10 12.73 22.48
CA LYS A 86 -3.78 11.43 21.90
C LYS A 86 -4.34 11.34 20.48
N THR A 87 -3.48 10.98 19.54
CA THR A 87 -3.85 10.67 18.14
C THR A 87 -4.05 9.17 17.97
N TYR A 88 -5.19 8.78 17.43
CA TYR A 88 -5.56 7.39 17.14
C TYR A 88 -5.36 7.05 15.66
N VAL A 89 -5.73 7.97 14.78
CA VAL A 89 -5.50 7.88 13.33
C VAL A 89 -4.62 9.06 12.93
N GLY A 90 -3.53 8.77 12.21
CA GLY A 90 -2.61 9.81 11.73
C GLY A 90 -3.26 10.70 10.66
N THR A 91 -2.72 11.91 10.48
CA THR A 91 -3.20 12.88 9.47
C THR A 91 -2.89 12.47 8.03
N GLU A 92 -2.02 11.48 7.83
CA GLU A 92 -1.66 10.94 6.53
C GLU A 92 -1.83 9.41 6.55
N LEU A 93 -2.67 8.90 5.67
CA LEU A 93 -2.80 7.47 5.40
C LEU A 93 -1.84 7.04 4.29
N SER A 94 -1.82 5.73 4.00
CA SER A 94 -1.04 5.16 2.92
C SER A 94 -1.33 5.87 1.60
N ASN A 95 -0.30 6.18 0.82
CA ASN A 95 -0.42 6.82 -0.51
C ASN A 95 -1.17 8.17 -0.53
N GLY A 96 -1.38 8.82 0.62
CA GLY A 96 -2.16 10.05 0.72
C GLY A 96 -3.67 9.82 0.69
N ASN A 97 -4.13 8.59 0.95
CA ASN A 97 -5.55 8.27 1.06
C ASN A 97 -6.26 9.18 2.07
N THR A 98 -7.53 9.46 1.82
CA THR A 98 -8.38 10.22 2.74
C THR A 98 -9.41 9.31 3.37
N TRP A 99 -9.94 9.70 4.51
CA TRP A 99 -10.91 8.91 5.24
C TRP A 99 -11.98 9.78 5.91
N ASP A 100 -13.12 9.17 6.20
CA ASP A 100 -14.26 9.73 6.94
C ASP A 100 -14.89 8.61 7.77
N VAL A 101 -15.47 8.97 8.92
CA VAL A 101 -16.22 8.04 9.79
C VAL A 101 -17.64 8.55 9.99
N ASP A 102 -18.60 7.79 9.47
CA ASP A 102 -20.02 7.97 9.78
C ASP A 102 -20.39 7.11 11.00
N ALA A 103 -20.58 7.79 12.12
CA ALA A 103 -21.07 7.21 13.37
C ALA A 103 -22.43 7.78 13.79
N THR A 104 -23.26 8.19 12.83
CA THR A 104 -24.66 8.61 13.11
C THR A 104 -25.48 7.50 13.75
N ASN A 105 -25.18 6.25 13.43
CA ASN A 105 -25.69 5.06 14.11
C ASN A 105 -24.54 4.33 14.83
N MET A 106 -24.50 4.42 16.16
CA MET A 106 -23.45 3.76 16.95
C MET A 106 -23.48 2.23 16.91
N ASP A 107 -24.63 1.63 16.58
CA ASP A 107 -24.74 0.17 16.42
C ASP A 107 -24.05 -0.30 15.13
N ASN A 108 -23.84 0.62 14.18
CA ASN A 108 -23.22 0.36 12.89
C ASN A 108 -22.40 1.57 12.42
N ILE A 109 -21.14 1.62 12.86
CA ILE A 109 -20.19 2.65 12.45
C ILE A 109 -19.65 2.28 11.07
N VAL A 110 -19.69 3.26 10.16
CA VAL A 110 -19.18 3.14 8.80
C VAL A 110 -17.88 3.92 8.68
N ILE A 111 -16.87 3.29 8.10
CA ILE A 111 -15.57 3.86 7.80
C ILE A 111 -15.46 3.92 6.29
N GLU A 112 -15.17 5.09 5.77
CA GLU A 112 -14.98 5.33 4.35
C GLU A 112 -13.52 5.72 4.12
N VAL A 113 -12.82 5.02 3.24
CA VAL A 113 -11.45 5.35 2.83
C VAL A 113 -11.41 5.51 1.33
N THR A 114 -10.98 6.69 0.86
CA THR A 114 -10.89 7.01 -0.57
C THR A 114 -9.46 6.80 -1.05
N ASP A 115 -9.29 5.94 -2.07
CA ASP A 115 -8.03 5.83 -2.83
C ASP A 115 -7.85 7.08 -3.70
N VAL A 116 -6.99 8.00 -3.26
CA VAL A 116 -6.69 9.21 -4.03
C VAL A 116 -5.80 8.95 -5.24
N SER A 117 -5.16 7.78 -5.32
CA SER A 117 -4.21 7.46 -6.38
C SER A 117 -4.91 7.15 -7.71
N GLY A 118 -6.17 6.69 -7.66
CA GLY A 118 -6.92 6.21 -8.82
C GLY A 118 -6.22 5.05 -9.54
N ARG A 119 -5.37 4.30 -8.83
CA ARG A 119 -4.59 3.19 -9.40
C ARG A 119 -5.20 1.83 -9.11
N CYS A 120 -6.13 1.75 -8.16
CA CYS A 120 -6.82 0.51 -7.87
C CYS A 120 -7.61 0.02 -9.11
N PRO A 121 -7.33 -1.18 -9.65
CA PRO A 121 -8.03 -1.66 -10.84
C PRO A 121 -9.53 -1.92 -10.62
N ASP A 122 -10.38 -1.59 -11.60
CA ASP A 122 -11.84 -1.76 -11.53
C ASP A 122 -12.27 -3.22 -11.30
N ASP A 123 -11.52 -4.18 -11.84
CA ASP A 123 -11.76 -5.62 -11.65
C ASP A 123 -11.55 -6.05 -10.20
N TYR A 124 -10.64 -5.37 -9.49
CA TYR A 124 -10.44 -5.60 -8.06
C TYR A 124 -11.60 -5.00 -7.25
N GLN A 125 -11.99 -3.75 -7.55
CA GLN A 125 -13.08 -3.06 -6.85
C GLN A 125 -14.41 -3.81 -6.99
N THR A 126 -14.78 -4.16 -8.22
CA THR A 126 -16.05 -4.85 -8.50
C THR A 126 -16.13 -6.29 -7.98
N ALA A 127 -14.99 -6.94 -7.70
CA ALA A 127 -14.97 -8.27 -7.09
C ALA A 127 -15.40 -8.26 -5.61
N MET A 128 -15.27 -7.11 -4.94
CA MET A 128 -15.70 -6.90 -3.55
C MET A 128 -16.78 -5.81 -3.51
N ASP A 129 -17.94 -6.08 -4.10
CA ASP A 129 -19.14 -5.25 -3.96
C ASP A 129 -19.90 -5.54 -2.66
N ALA A 130 -20.74 -4.61 -2.22
CA ALA A 130 -21.60 -4.69 -1.05
C ALA A 130 -22.46 -5.95 -1.01
N THR A 131 -22.84 -6.48 -2.18
CA THR A 131 -23.62 -7.73 -2.30
C THR A 131 -22.82 -8.96 -1.86
N VAL A 132 -21.51 -8.96 -2.12
CA VAL A 132 -20.61 -10.11 -1.85
C VAL A 132 -19.99 -10.01 -0.46
N SER A 133 -19.64 -8.78 -0.03
CA SER A 133 -19.00 -8.52 1.26
C SER A 133 -19.66 -7.31 1.96
N PRO A 134 -20.77 -7.52 2.68
CA PRO A 134 -21.56 -6.42 3.26
C PRO A 134 -20.82 -5.61 4.34
N ARG A 135 -19.73 -6.14 4.88
CA ARG A 135 -18.94 -5.50 5.95
C ARG A 135 -17.68 -4.78 5.46
N GLY A 136 -17.35 -4.91 4.17
CA GLY A 136 -16.13 -4.35 3.61
C GLY A 136 -16.17 -4.50 2.09
N TYR A 137 -16.41 -3.41 1.37
CA TYR A 137 -16.62 -3.42 -0.07
C TYR A 137 -16.12 -2.14 -0.73
N TRP A 138 -15.89 -2.20 -2.03
CA TRP A 138 -15.61 -1.04 -2.87
C TRP A 138 -16.90 -0.53 -3.52
N ASP A 139 -17.01 0.78 -3.68
CA ASP A 139 -18.14 1.44 -4.36
C ASP A 139 -18.06 1.36 -5.90
N GLY A 140 -16.92 0.92 -6.42
CA GLY A 140 -16.63 0.80 -7.84
C GLY A 140 -16.01 2.04 -8.50
N ASN A 141 -15.74 3.11 -7.75
CA ASN A 141 -15.18 4.35 -8.28
C ASN A 141 -13.89 4.83 -7.58
N SER A 142 -13.67 4.52 -6.29
CA SER A 142 -12.38 4.64 -5.52
C SER A 142 -12.61 4.60 -4.00
N LEU A 143 -13.85 4.44 -3.54
CA LEU A 143 -14.19 4.42 -2.12
C LEU A 143 -14.22 2.97 -1.64
N TYR A 144 -13.47 2.69 -0.58
CA TYR A 144 -13.61 1.47 0.19
C TYR A 144 -14.42 1.77 1.46
N VAL A 145 -15.53 1.06 1.62
CA VAL A 145 -16.45 1.19 2.74
C VAL A 145 -16.32 -0.02 3.64
N LYS A 146 -16.13 0.21 4.94
CA LYS A 146 -16.09 -0.82 5.96
C LYS A 146 -17.08 -0.52 7.07
N SER A 147 -17.89 -1.51 7.43
CA SER A 147 -18.82 -1.38 8.55
C SER A 147 -18.39 -2.21 9.76
N MET A 148 -18.53 -1.63 10.93
CA MET A 148 -18.29 -2.29 12.21
C MET A 148 -19.46 -2.09 13.16
N THR A 149 -19.74 -3.15 13.92
CA THR A 149 -20.78 -3.19 14.94
C THR A 149 -20.08 -3.27 16.27
N MET A 150 -20.44 -2.42 17.22
CA MET A 150 -19.93 -2.53 18.59
C MET A 150 -20.85 -3.51 19.34
N GLU A 151 -20.33 -4.68 19.71
CA GLU A 151 -21.01 -5.63 20.61
C GLU A 151 -20.72 -5.32 22.08
#